data_AF-A0AAV5WAE1-F1
#
_entry.id   AF-A0AAV5WAE1-F1
#
_cell.length_a   1.000
_cell.length_b   1.000
_cell.length_c   1.000
_cell.angle_alpha   90.00
_cell.angle_beta   90.00
_cell.angle_gamma   90.00
#
_symmetry.space_group_name_H-M   'P 1'
#
loop_
_entity.id
_entity.type
_entity.pdbx_description
1 polymer ?
#
loop_
_entity_poly.entity_id
_entity_poly.type
_entity_poly.pdbx_seq_one_letter_code
_entity_poly.pdbx_strand_id
1 'polypeptide(L)'
;TDSILLDEFDLATMQIDLDLCSENDCKVYVTAPKGSLKVLDNMFIGDTSLGSVARSFARNKPLKLPLVLKKDTSIRSIVNRNAQLSSAPVAVYV
;
A
#
# COMPACT_ATOMS: atom_id res chain seq x y z
N THR A 1 -1.75 -16.58 -10.38
CA THR A 1 -0.69 -15.63 -10.00
C THR A 1 -1.34 -14.29 -10.15
N ASP A 2 -2.03 -13.90 -9.10
CA ASP A 2 -3.04 -12.86 -9.22
C ASP A 2 -2.41 -11.56 -8.74
N SER A 3 -2.72 -10.47 -9.42
CA SER A 3 -2.27 -9.14 -9.05
C SER A 3 -3.43 -8.17 -9.11
N ILE A 4 -3.35 -7.14 -8.29
CA ILE A 4 -4.34 -6.07 -8.26
C ILE A 4 -3.65 -4.73 -8.28
N LEU A 5 -4.26 -3.79 -9.01
CA LEU A 5 -3.89 -2.39 -9.01
C LEU A 5 -5.03 -1.64 -8.30
N LEU A 6 -4.69 -0.93 -7.24
CA LEU A 6 -5.60 -0.10 -6.47
C LEU A 6 -5.21 1.37 -6.65
N ASP A 7 -6.18 2.25 -6.80
CA ASP A 7 -5.99 3.69 -6.92
C ASP A 7 -6.58 4.47 -5.73
N GLU A 8 -6.65 5.80 -5.84
CA GLU A 8 -7.20 6.64 -4.79
C GLU A 8 -8.68 6.37 -4.48
N PHE A 9 -9.47 5.92 -5.44
CA PHE A 9 -10.90 5.67 -5.29
C PHE A 9 -11.14 4.34 -4.60
N ASP A 10 -10.36 3.32 -4.94
CA ASP A 10 -10.39 2.04 -4.22
C ASP A 10 -10.02 2.25 -2.74
N LEU A 11 -9.05 3.11 -2.47
CA LEU A 11 -8.54 3.44 -1.12
C LEU A 11 -9.42 4.41 -0.33
N ALA A 12 -10.49 4.96 -0.92
CA ALA A 12 -11.47 5.80 -0.24
C ALA A 12 -12.49 4.99 0.59
N THR A 13 -12.04 3.88 1.17
CA THR A 13 -12.79 2.98 2.06
C THR A 13 -12.02 2.75 3.35
N MET A 14 -12.69 2.24 4.39
CA MET A 14 -12.05 1.96 5.68
C MET A 14 -10.99 0.86 5.56
N GLN A 15 -11.28 -0.20 4.79
CA GLN A 15 -10.43 -1.37 4.68
C GLN A 15 -10.55 -2.02 3.29
N ILE A 16 -9.44 -2.49 2.75
CA ILE A 16 -9.36 -3.35 1.56
C ILE A 16 -8.64 -4.63 1.96
N ASP A 17 -9.28 -5.77 1.72
CA ASP A 17 -8.68 -7.07 1.98
C ASP A 17 -7.77 -7.51 0.83
N LEU A 18 -6.61 -8.07 1.18
CA LEU A 18 -5.58 -8.55 0.27
C LEU A 18 -5.58 -10.09 0.25
N ASP A 19 -6.75 -10.69 0.00
CA ASP A 19 -6.94 -12.15 0.03
C ASP A 19 -6.04 -12.89 -0.97
N LEU A 20 -5.62 -12.24 -2.05
CA LEU A 20 -4.66 -12.77 -3.02
C LEU A 20 -3.28 -13.07 -2.39
N CYS A 21 -2.99 -12.51 -1.22
CA CYS A 21 -1.76 -12.73 -0.45
C CYS A 21 -1.90 -13.83 0.61
N SER A 22 -3.03 -14.54 0.64
CA SER A 22 -3.30 -15.56 1.66
C SER A 22 -2.53 -16.86 1.46
N GLU A 23 -2.25 -17.22 0.20
CA GLU A 23 -1.60 -18.49 -0.17
C GLU A 23 -0.11 -18.32 -0.55
N ASN A 24 0.33 -17.10 -0.86
CA ASN A 24 1.68 -16.81 -1.37
C ASN A 24 2.28 -15.54 -0.76
N ASP A 25 3.61 -15.43 -0.83
CA ASP A 25 4.30 -14.18 -0.53
C ASP A 25 3.92 -13.11 -1.58
N CYS A 26 3.48 -11.94 -1.12
CA CYS A 26 3.07 -10.81 -1.96
C CYS A 26 4.11 -9.68 -1.94
N LYS A 27 4.11 -8.87 -3.00
CA LYS A 27 4.97 -7.69 -3.13
C LYS A 27 4.11 -6.46 -3.39
N VAL A 28 4.00 -5.60 -2.38
CA VAL A 28 3.26 -4.35 -2.49
C VAL A 28 4.18 -3.22 -2.91
N TYR A 29 3.92 -2.64 -4.06
CA TYR A 29 4.57 -1.43 -4.56
C TYR A 29 3.62 -0.25 -4.42
N VAL A 30 4.13 0.88 -3.93
CA VAL A 30 3.33 2.11 -3.81
C VAL A 30 4.03 3.25 -4.54
N THR A 31 3.27 3.96 -5.37
CA THR A 31 3.73 5.19 -6.01
C THR A 31 2.71 6.30 -5.83
N ALA A 32 3.20 7.51 -5.55
CA ALA A 32 2.36 8.67 -5.31
C ALA A 32 3.15 9.97 -5.53
N PRO A 33 2.49 11.06 -5.95
CA PRO A 33 3.07 12.40 -5.92
C PRO A 33 3.50 12.81 -4.50
N LYS A 34 4.51 13.68 -4.39
CA LYS A 34 5.01 14.18 -3.10
C LYS A 34 3.91 14.78 -2.20
N GLY A 35 2.93 15.45 -2.81
CA GLY A 35 1.78 16.04 -2.09
C GLY A 35 0.85 15.02 -1.44
N SER A 36 0.75 13.81 -2.00
CA SER A 36 -0.13 12.74 -1.46
C SER A 36 0.47 12.04 -0.23
N LEU A 37 1.79 12.12 -0.04
CA LEU A 37 2.50 11.33 0.97
C LEU A 37 1.95 11.53 2.40
N LYS A 38 1.55 12.75 2.75
CA LYS A 38 1.01 13.05 4.10
C LYS A 38 -0.32 12.35 4.37
N VAL A 39 -1.17 12.19 3.34
CA VAL A 39 -2.44 11.46 3.43
C VAL A 39 -2.16 9.96 3.50
N LEU A 40 -1.21 9.48 2.69
CA LEU A 40 -0.80 8.07 2.67
C LEU A 40 -0.05 7.62 3.93
N ASP A 41 0.46 8.56 4.73
CA ASP A 41 1.05 8.27 6.04
C ASP A 41 0.01 7.86 7.09
N ASN A 42 -1.29 8.08 6.80
CA ASN A 42 -2.41 7.58 7.61
C ASN A 42 -3.10 6.36 7.00
N MET A 43 -2.51 5.74 5.97
CA MET A 43 -2.97 4.48 5.40
C MET A 43 -1.94 3.40 5.66
N PHE A 44 -2.37 2.21 6.10
CA PHE A 44 -1.45 1.22 6.66
C PHE A 44 -1.68 -0.18 6.10
N ILE A 45 -0.57 -0.92 5.93
CA ILE A 45 -0.55 -2.37 5.81
C ILE A 45 0.20 -2.89 7.04
N GLY A 46 -0.57 -3.39 8.02
CA GLY A 46 -0.05 -3.73 9.34
C GLY A 46 0.52 -2.49 10.03
N ASP A 47 1.80 -2.52 10.38
CA ASP A 47 2.51 -1.40 11.03
C ASP A 47 3.19 -0.45 10.03
N THR A 48 3.14 -0.76 8.74
CA THR A 48 3.84 0.02 7.70
C THR A 48 2.86 0.96 7.00
N SER A 49 3.13 2.27 7.00
CA SER A 49 2.30 3.22 6.25
C SER A 49 2.56 3.14 4.74
N LEU A 50 1.53 3.34 3.91
CA LEU A 50 1.68 3.40 2.46
C LEU A 50 2.62 4.53 2.04
N GLY A 51 2.60 5.66 2.75
CA GLY A 51 3.53 6.77 2.53
C GLY A 51 5.00 6.34 2.73
N SER A 52 5.29 5.48 3.70
CA SER A 52 6.64 4.94 3.90
C SER A 52 7.06 4.01 2.75
N VAL A 53 6.18 3.13 2.29
CA VAL A 53 6.42 2.26 1.13
C VAL A 53 6.64 3.11 -0.14
N ALA A 54 5.85 4.17 -0.30
CA ALA A 54 6.00 5.10 -1.42
C ALA A 54 7.35 5.84 -1.43
N ARG A 55 7.99 6.00 -0.27
CA ARG A 55 9.32 6.62 -0.16
C ARG A 55 10.47 5.60 -0.28
N SER A 56 10.17 4.31 -0.37
CA SER A 56 11.18 3.26 -0.44
C SER A 56 11.72 3.07 -1.85
N PHE A 57 13.02 3.33 -2.01
CA PHE A 57 13.76 3.17 -3.27
C PHE A 57 15.07 2.40 -3.04
N ALA A 58 15.51 1.66 -4.07
CA ALA A 58 16.81 1.01 -4.07
C ALA A 58 17.93 2.06 -3.98
N ARG A 59 18.99 1.74 -3.23
CA ARG A 59 20.14 2.65 -3.07
C ARG A 59 20.69 3.05 -4.44
N ASN A 60 20.74 4.35 -4.70
CA ASN A 60 21.29 4.96 -5.92
C ASN A 60 20.55 4.58 -7.22
N LYS A 61 19.30 4.12 -7.16
CA LYS A 61 18.49 3.84 -8.35
C LYS A 61 17.05 4.35 -8.18
N PRO A 62 16.39 4.84 -9.24
CA PRO A 62 14.98 5.22 -9.20
C PRO A 62 14.04 4.00 -9.21
N LEU A 63 14.44 2.89 -8.58
CA LEU A 63 13.67 1.65 -8.53
C LEU A 63 12.96 1.55 -7.20
N LYS A 64 11.63 1.41 -7.23
CA LYS A 64 10.79 1.21 -6.03
C LYS A 64 11.11 -0.13 -5.37
N LEU A 65 11.19 -0.12 -4.04
CA LEU A 65 11.27 -1.35 -3.25
C LEU A 65 9.86 -1.75 -2.79
N PRO A 66 9.48 -3.02 -2.93
CA PRO A 66 8.20 -3.48 -2.43
C PRO A 66 8.24 -3.67 -0.91
N LEU A 67 7.09 -3.50 -0.28
CA LEU A 67 6.80 -4.17 0.98
C LEU A 67 6.50 -5.64 0.69
N VAL A 68 7.18 -6.56 1.37
CA VAL A 68 6.95 -8.01 1.19
C VAL A 68 6.00 -8.49 2.28
N LEU A 69 4.82 -8.96 1.88
CA LEU A 69 3.88 -9.62 2.78
C LEU A 69 4.13 -11.12 2.72
N LYS A 70 4.39 -11.73 3.88
CA LYS A 70 4.62 -13.18 3.98
C LYS A 70 3.30 -13.91 4.10
N LYS A 71 3.15 -15.05 3.43
CA LYS A 71 1.89 -15.85 3.43
C LYS A 71 1.28 -16.09 4.83
N ASP A 72 2.13 -16.26 5.85
CA ASP A 72 1.72 -16.60 7.23
C ASP A 72 1.53 -15.35 8.12
N THR A 73 1.52 -14.14 7.54
CA THR A 73 1.23 -12.92 8.30
C THR A 73 -0.28 -12.72 8.47
N SER A 74 -0.68 -12.23 9.66
CA SER A 74 -2.05 -11.76 9.92
C SER A 74 -2.36 -10.44 9.22
N ILE A 75 -1.34 -9.78 8.66
CA ILE A 75 -1.47 -8.51 7.94
C ILE A 75 -1.98 -8.77 6.53
N ARG A 76 -3.29 -8.69 6.35
CA ARG A 76 -3.96 -8.99 5.07
C ARG A 76 -4.90 -7.90 4.59
N SER A 77 -4.72 -6.68 5.07
CA SER A 77 -5.54 -5.55 4.63
C SER A 77 -4.78 -4.24 4.59
N ILE A 78 -5.24 -3.36 3.70
CA ILE A 78 -4.91 -1.94 3.70
C ILE A 78 -6.00 -1.24 4.52
N VAL A 79 -5.60 -0.45 5.53
CA VAL A 79 -6.51 0.28 6.40
C VAL A 79 -6.32 1.79 6.20
N ASN A 80 -7.40 2.50 5.87
CA ASN A 80 -7.40 3.95 5.77
C ASN A 80 -7.86 4.57 7.10
N ARG A 81 -6.98 5.32 7.76
CA ARG A 81 -7.26 6.00 9.04
C ARG A 81 -7.47 7.50 8.88
N ASN A 82 -7.55 8.01 7.65
CA ASN A 82 -7.82 9.43 7.43
C ASN A 82 -9.27 9.78 7.82
N ALA A 83 -9.47 11.03 8.26
CA ALA A 83 -10.80 11.55 8.50
C ALA A 83 -11.64 11.47 7.21
N GLN A 84 -12.91 11.08 7.37
CA GLN A 84 -13.88 10.91 6.27
C GLN A 84 -13.41 9.94 5.18
N LEU A 85 -12.51 9.00 5.51
CA LEU A 85 -11.92 8.05 4.56
C LEU A 85 -11.25 8.75 3.37
N SER A 86 -10.74 9.97 3.59
CA SER A 86 -10.06 10.72 2.54
C SER A 86 -8.87 9.96 1.98
N SER A 87 -8.68 10.12 0.67
CA SER A 87 -7.59 9.54 -0.11
C SER A 87 -6.87 10.64 -0.89
N ALA A 88 -5.79 10.27 -1.58
CA ALA A 88 -5.01 11.18 -2.41
C ALA A 88 -4.43 10.41 -3.59
N PRO A 89 -4.10 11.06 -4.72
CA PRO A 89 -3.57 10.40 -5.91
C PRO A 89 -2.45 9.42 -5.58
N VAL A 90 -2.65 8.15 -5.91
CA VAL A 90 -1.77 7.03 -5.55
C VAL A 90 -2.05 5.85 -6.49
N ALA A 91 -1.04 5.02 -6.71
CA ALA A 91 -1.23 3.69 -7.26
C ALA A 91 -0.52 2.66 -6.36
N VAL A 92 -1.26 1.63 -5.96
CA VAL A 92 -0.79 0.50 -5.17
C VAL A 92 -0.90 -0.76 -6.02
N TYR A 93 0.23 -1.38 -6.31
CA TYR A 93 0.28 -2.66 -7.02
C TYR A 93 0.64 -3.76 -6.03
N VAL A 94 -0.19 -4.80 -5.93
CA VAL A 94 -0.03 -5.94 -5.03
C VAL A 94 0.21 -7.21 -5.85
#